data_AF-A0A0C9S4J3-F1
#
_entry.id   AF-A0A0C9S4J3-F1
#
_cell.length_a   1.000
_cell.length_b   1.000
_cell.length_c   1.000
_cell.angle_alpha   90.00
_cell.angle_beta   90.00
_cell.angle_gamma   90.00
#
_symmetry.space_group_name_H-M   'P 1'
#
loop_
_entity.id
_entity.type
_entity.pdbx_description
1 polymer ?
#
loop_
_entity_poly.entity_id
_entity_poly.type
_entity_poly.pdbx_seq_one_letter_code
_entity_poly.pdbx_strand_id
1 'polypeptide(L)'
;MSQLELEDQVEDDLKRATGEFMKDDDSASKLNRILQLTGFSDPVYAEAYVTVHQYDIVLDVTVINRTRETLQNLCLELATMGDLKLVERPQNYTLAPESSKQIKANIKVSSTETGVIFGNIVYETTSALDRNVVVLNDIHIDIMDYISPATCPDAAFRNMWAEFEWENKVAVNTIFQDEKEFLDHIVRSTNMKCLTPLSALDGDCGFLAANLYAKSVFGEDALVNISVEKQSDGKLGGYIRIRSKTQGIALSLGDKITLKQKG
;
A
#
# COMPACT_ATOMS: atom_id res chain seq x y z
N MET A 1 9.51 -26.24 -15.75
CA MET A 1 9.32 -24.93 -16.40
C MET A 1 9.61 -25.12 -17.87
N SER A 2 8.64 -24.78 -18.71
CA SER A 2 8.77 -24.81 -20.15
C SER A 2 9.65 -23.65 -20.62
N GLN A 3 10.26 -23.79 -21.79
CA GLN A 3 11.18 -22.80 -22.36
C GLN A 3 10.49 -21.45 -22.61
N LEU A 4 9.19 -21.46 -22.90
CA LEU A 4 8.32 -20.29 -23.05
C LEU A 4 8.14 -19.50 -21.74
N GLU A 5 8.00 -20.17 -20.60
CA GLU A 5 7.84 -19.51 -19.30
C GLU A 5 9.13 -18.79 -18.85
N LEU A 6 10.29 -19.27 -19.29
CA LEU A 6 11.57 -18.58 -19.04
C LEU A 6 11.76 -17.39 -19.98
N GLU A 7 11.34 -17.50 -21.24
CA GLU A 7 11.45 -16.40 -22.22
C GLU A 7 10.53 -15.23 -21.83
N ASP A 8 9.31 -15.52 -21.38
CA ASP A 8 8.37 -14.49 -20.90
C ASP A 8 8.88 -13.78 -19.63
N GLN A 9 9.50 -14.50 -18.68
CA GLN A 9 10.10 -13.89 -17.49
C GLN A 9 11.28 -12.97 -17.82
N VAL A 10 12.14 -13.40 -18.76
CA VAL A 10 13.30 -12.61 -19.17
C VAL A 10 12.87 -11.36 -19.91
N GLU A 11 11.83 -11.44 -20.75
CA GLU A 11 11.30 -10.28 -21.46
C GLU A 11 10.64 -9.26 -20.51
N ASP A 12 9.91 -9.71 -19.50
CA ASP A 12 9.30 -8.84 -18.49
C ASP A 12 10.34 -8.17 -17.59
N ASP A 13 11.40 -8.88 -17.21
CA ASP A 13 12.52 -8.32 -16.44
C ASP A 13 13.34 -7.32 -17.29
N LEU A 14 13.50 -7.56 -18.60
CA LEU A 14 14.17 -6.64 -19.50
C LEU A 14 13.36 -5.34 -19.71
N LYS A 15 12.03 -5.44 -19.81
CA LYS A 15 11.13 -4.28 -19.91
C LYS A 15 11.12 -3.45 -18.62
N ARG A 16 11.23 -4.10 -17.46
CA ARG A 16 11.40 -3.41 -16.16
C ARG A 16 12.76 -2.73 -16.03
N ALA A 17 13.83 -3.37 -16.49
CA ALA A 17 15.19 -2.83 -16.41
C ALA A 17 15.44 -1.63 -17.36
N THR A 18 14.70 -1.54 -18.47
CA THR A 18 14.86 -0.49 -19.49
C THR A 18 13.99 0.76 -19.25
N GLY A 19 13.11 0.73 -18.23
CA GLY A 19 12.30 1.88 -17.86
C GLY A 19 11.20 2.25 -18.87
N GLU A 20 10.86 1.35 -19.81
CA GLU A 20 9.83 1.62 -20.83
C GLU A 20 8.41 1.76 -20.25
N PHE A 21 8.17 1.27 -19.03
CA PHE A 21 6.93 1.53 -18.28
C PHE A 21 6.80 2.97 -17.74
N MET A 22 7.84 3.82 -17.85
CA MET A 22 7.78 5.21 -17.34
C MET A 22 7.21 6.22 -18.34
N LYS A 23 6.87 5.82 -19.56
CA LYS A 23 6.18 6.69 -20.53
C LYS A 23 4.67 6.43 -20.43
N ASP A 24 3.95 7.42 -19.90
CA ASP A 24 2.49 7.47 -19.68
C ASP A 24 1.92 6.76 -18.43
N ASP A 25 2.51 6.99 -17.24
CA ASP A 25 1.71 6.92 -16.02
C ASP A 25 1.20 8.33 -15.63
N ASP A 26 -0.11 8.40 -15.54
CA ASP A 26 -1.00 9.55 -15.52
C ASP A 26 -0.57 10.62 -14.50
N SER A 27 -0.50 11.89 -14.91
CA SER A 27 -0.06 12.97 -14.00
C SER A 27 -1.02 13.13 -12.81
N ALA A 28 -2.26 12.67 -12.94
CA ALA A 28 -3.24 12.60 -11.87
C ALA A 28 -2.98 11.48 -10.85
N SER A 29 -2.42 10.33 -11.27
CA SER A 29 -2.08 9.22 -10.36
C SER A 29 -0.87 9.58 -9.48
N LYS A 30 0.07 10.36 -10.02
CA LYS A 30 1.22 10.91 -9.27
C LYS A 30 0.78 11.92 -8.20
N LEU A 31 -0.18 12.79 -8.49
CA LEU A 31 -0.68 13.76 -7.50
C LEU A 31 -1.35 13.09 -6.30
N ASN A 32 -1.98 11.92 -6.49
CA ASN A 32 -2.55 11.12 -5.39
C ASN A 32 -1.51 10.54 -4.42
N ARG A 33 -0.21 10.63 -4.72
CA ARG A 33 0.88 10.14 -3.86
C ARG A 33 1.60 11.24 -3.07
N ILE A 34 1.11 12.48 -3.14
CA ILE A 34 1.63 13.59 -2.32
C ILE A 34 0.91 13.59 -0.97
N LEU A 35 1.67 13.44 0.11
CA LEU A 35 1.22 13.43 1.48
C LEU A 35 1.62 14.72 2.18
N GLN A 36 0.64 15.43 2.75
CA GLN A 36 0.90 16.60 3.57
C GLN A 36 1.38 16.18 4.96
N LEU A 37 2.61 16.55 5.30
CA LEU A 37 3.23 16.15 6.57
C LEU A 37 3.07 17.20 7.67
N THR A 38 2.90 18.47 7.34
CA THR A 38 2.66 19.53 8.33
C THR A 38 1.43 20.37 7.98
N GLY A 39 0.84 21.02 8.98
CA GLY A 39 -0.34 21.85 8.81
C GLY A 39 -0.05 23.16 8.08
N PHE A 40 -1.08 23.78 7.50
CA PHE A 40 -0.93 25.08 6.84
C PHE A 40 -0.59 26.24 7.77
N SER A 41 -0.67 26.05 9.09
CA SER A 41 -0.31 27.08 10.07
C SER A 41 1.09 26.93 10.64
N ASP A 42 1.79 25.84 10.33
CA ASP A 42 3.13 25.58 10.89
C ASP A 42 4.21 26.50 10.30
N PRO A 43 5.23 26.91 11.06
CA PRO A 43 6.30 27.76 10.54
C PRO A 43 7.08 27.11 9.38
N VAL A 44 7.15 25.77 9.37
CA VAL A 44 7.75 24.97 8.31
C VAL A 44 6.68 24.12 7.66
N TYR A 45 6.46 24.32 6.36
CA TYR A 45 5.59 23.45 5.58
C TYR A 45 6.39 22.27 5.03
N ALA A 46 5.83 21.07 5.09
CA ALA A 46 6.43 19.89 4.49
C ALA A 46 5.38 19.01 3.82
N GLU A 47 5.71 18.56 2.62
CA GLU A 47 4.96 17.57 1.85
C GLU A 47 5.92 16.50 1.34
N ALA A 48 5.44 15.27 1.23
CA ALA A 48 6.25 14.16 0.77
C ALA A 48 5.61 13.45 -0.40
N TYR A 49 6.45 13.09 -1.37
CA TYR A 49 6.09 12.23 -2.47
C TYR A 49 6.70 10.85 -2.24
N VAL A 50 5.86 9.83 -2.17
CA VAL A 50 6.29 8.45 -1.90
C VAL A 50 6.43 7.70 -3.23
N THR A 51 7.62 7.19 -3.50
CA THR A 51 7.87 6.29 -4.62
C THR A 51 8.23 4.91 -4.11
N VAL A 52 7.53 3.89 -4.60
CA VAL A 52 7.73 2.50 -4.21
C VAL A 52 8.37 1.74 -5.38
N HIS A 53 9.51 1.10 -5.13
CA HIS A 53 10.23 0.27 -6.09
C HIS A 53 10.65 -1.06 -5.44
N GLN A 54 9.80 -2.08 -5.55
CA GLN A 54 10.04 -3.42 -5.00
C GLN A 54 10.42 -3.40 -3.51
N TYR A 55 11.73 -3.40 -3.22
CA TYR A 55 12.30 -3.44 -1.86
C TYR A 55 12.71 -2.08 -1.33
N ASP A 56 12.67 -1.04 -2.16
CA ASP A 56 13.10 0.31 -1.82
C ASP A 56 11.90 1.28 -1.89
N ILE A 57 11.72 2.05 -0.82
CA ILE A 57 10.82 3.21 -0.77
C ILE A 57 11.71 4.45 -0.79
N VAL A 58 11.45 5.34 -1.75
CA VAL A 58 12.07 6.65 -1.82
C VAL A 58 11.04 7.68 -1.41
N LEU A 59 11.33 8.38 -0.31
CA LEU A 59 10.53 9.48 0.19
C LEU A 59 11.19 10.80 -0.22
N ASP A 60 10.55 11.52 -1.15
CA ASP A 60 10.98 12.85 -1.58
C ASP A 60 10.21 13.90 -0.78
N VAL A 61 10.83 14.46 0.27
CA VAL A 61 10.22 15.47 1.15
C VAL A 61 10.60 16.87 0.70
N THR A 62 9.61 17.66 0.29
CA THR A 62 9.79 19.09 0.03
C THR A 62 9.49 19.86 1.31
N VAL A 63 10.51 20.54 1.85
CA VAL A 63 10.42 21.37 3.03
C VAL A 63 10.49 22.84 2.62
N ILE A 64 9.56 23.66 3.11
CA ILE A 64 9.43 25.07 2.79
C ILE A 64 9.47 25.87 4.09
N ASN A 65 10.42 26.80 4.19
CA ASN A 65 10.45 27.78 5.25
C ASN A 65 9.40 28.85 4.95
N ARG A 66 8.34 28.96 5.75
CA ARG A 66 7.30 30.00 5.57
C ARG A 66 7.51 31.22 6.45
N THR A 67 8.59 31.22 7.22
CA THR A 67 8.93 32.34 8.10
C THR A 67 9.81 33.35 7.37
N ARG A 68 9.94 34.53 7.99
CA ARG A 68 10.85 35.61 7.54
C ARG A 68 12.27 35.47 8.11
N GLU A 69 12.53 34.41 8.86
CA GLU A 69 13.82 34.15 9.51
C GLU A 69 14.55 33.01 8.80
N THR A 70 15.88 33.04 8.86
CA THR A 70 16.70 31.93 8.37
C THR A 70 16.63 30.79 9.37
N LEU A 71 16.24 29.60 8.91
CA LEU A 71 16.26 28.38 9.70
C LEU A 71 17.64 27.74 9.55
N GLN A 72 18.34 27.57 10.66
CA GLN A 72 19.65 26.93 10.74
C GLN A 72 19.50 25.52 11.29
N ASN A 73 20.46 24.66 10.99
CA ASN A 73 20.49 23.27 11.45
C ASN A 73 19.15 22.54 11.26
N LEU A 74 18.44 22.84 10.18
CA LEU A 74 17.18 22.19 9.85
C LEU A 74 17.46 20.73 9.49
N CYS A 75 16.87 19.83 10.24
CA CYS A 75 17.07 18.39 10.13
C CYS A 75 15.71 17.70 10.05
N LEU A 76 15.58 16.79 9.09
CA LEU A 76 14.44 15.89 9.00
C LEU A 76 14.82 14.59 9.73
N GLU A 77 14.20 14.36 10.88
CA GLU A 77 14.39 13.16 11.69
C GLU A 77 13.22 12.20 11.44
N LEU A 78 13.50 11.11 10.71
CA LEU A 78 12.54 10.06 10.44
C LEU A 78 12.82 8.83 11.30
N ALA A 79 11.74 8.16 11.69
CA ALA A 79 11.73 6.86 12.31
C ALA A 79 10.69 5.98 11.63
N THR A 80 10.88 4.67 11.75
CA THR A 80 10.03 3.68 11.10
C THR A 80 9.54 2.65 12.13
N MET A 81 8.32 2.18 11.94
CA MET A 81 7.74 1.06 12.68
C MET A 81 7.41 -0.08 11.72
N GLY A 82 7.58 -1.32 12.19
CA GLY A 82 7.48 -2.54 11.40
C GLY A 82 8.80 -2.91 10.71
N ASP A 83 8.73 -3.72 9.67
CA ASP A 83 9.88 -4.26 8.92
C ASP A 83 10.50 -3.27 7.90
N LEU A 84 10.40 -1.97 8.21
CA LEU A 84 10.99 -0.87 7.46
C LEU A 84 12.32 -0.45 8.07
N LYS A 85 13.36 -0.34 7.24
CA LYS A 85 14.70 0.07 7.64
C LYS A 85 15.09 1.37 6.95
N LEU A 86 15.19 2.45 7.72
CA LEU A 86 15.77 3.70 7.25
C LEU A 86 17.26 3.53 6.96
N VAL A 87 17.69 3.85 5.74
CA VAL A 87 19.10 3.74 5.30
C VAL A 87 19.79 5.11 5.28
N GLU A 88 19.00 6.19 5.30
CA GLU A 88 19.46 7.58 5.33
C GLU A 88 20.01 7.97 6.71
N ARG A 89 21.05 8.82 6.74
CA ARG A 89 21.46 9.51 7.96
C ARG A 89 20.88 10.93 7.97
N PRO A 90 20.40 11.44 9.12
CA PRO A 90 19.92 12.81 9.20
C PRO A 90 20.99 13.82 8.76
N GLN A 91 20.60 14.77 7.92
CA GLN A 91 21.47 15.85 7.43
C GLN A 91 20.92 17.20 7.86
N ASN A 92 21.83 18.11 8.20
CA ASN A 92 21.49 19.48 8.57
C ASN A 92 21.52 20.39 7.34
N TYR A 93 20.48 21.21 7.21
CA TYR A 93 20.33 22.18 6.16
C TYR A 93 20.15 23.58 6.74
N THR A 94 20.43 24.60 5.93
CA THR A 94 20.08 25.99 6.24
C THR A 94 19.11 26.46 5.17
N LEU A 95 17.93 26.91 5.59
CA LEU A 95 16.92 27.45 4.69
C LEU A 95 16.76 28.95 4.93
N ALA A 96 16.94 29.73 3.87
CA ALA A 96 16.62 31.14 3.86
C ALA A 96 15.11 31.37 4.01
N PRO A 97 14.67 32.58 4.38
CA PRO A 97 13.26 32.97 4.38
C PRO A 97 12.56 32.62 3.07
N GLU A 98 11.36 32.05 3.14
CA GLU A 98 10.52 31.71 1.98
C GLU A 98 11.14 30.71 0.98
N SER A 99 12.31 30.12 1.32
CA SER A 99 13.00 29.16 0.47
C SER A 99 12.51 27.72 0.71
N SER A 100 12.69 26.88 -0.31
CA SER A 100 12.35 25.46 -0.26
C SER A 100 13.58 24.57 -0.48
N LYS A 101 13.55 23.37 0.10
CA LYS A 101 14.56 22.34 -0.09
C LYS A 101 13.89 20.98 -0.26
N GLN A 102 14.36 20.21 -1.24
CA GLN A 102 14.00 18.79 -1.35
C GLN A 102 15.04 17.94 -0.61
N ILE A 103 14.53 17.05 0.25
CA ILE A 103 15.30 16.08 1.03
C ILE A 103 14.81 14.70 0.61
N LYS A 104 15.73 13.84 0.19
CA LYS A 104 15.42 12.44 -0.14
C LYS A 104 15.70 11.56 1.06
N ALA A 105 14.81 10.61 1.36
CA ALA A 105 15.04 9.58 2.35
C ALA A 105 14.79 8.20 1.74
N ASN A 106 15.80 7.33 1.82
CA ASN A 106 15.73 5.96 1.32
C ASN A 106 15.41 4.98 2.45
N ILE A 107 14.36 4.19 2.26
CA ILE A 107 13.86 3.22 3.23
C ILE A 107 13.78 1.87 2.54
N LYS A 108 14.37 0.84 3.18
CA LYS A 108 14.30 -0.53 2.71
C LYS A 108 13.17 -1.28 3.37
N VAL A 109 12.41 -2.01 2.58
CA VAL A 109 11.31 -2.85 3.01
C VAL A 109 11.81 -4.29 3.08
N SER A 110 11.65 -4.93 4.24
CA SER A 110 12.09 -6.31 4.43
C SER A 110 10.93 -7.32 4.31
N SER A 111 9.69 -6.86 4.44
CA SER A 111 8.47 -7.68 4.50
C SER A 111 7.25 -6.84 4.11
N THR A 112 6.12 -7.47 3.76
CA THR A 112 4.83 -6.80 3.48
C THR A 112 3.99 -6.52 4.72
N GLU A 113 4.62 -6.26 5.85
CA GLU A 113 3.90 -5.75 7.01
C GLU A 113 3.53 -4.27 6.81
N THR A 114 2.39 -3.85 7.37
CA THR A 114 2.04 -2.43 7.44
C THR A 114 3.14 -1.65 8.12
N GLY A 115 3.85 -0.84 7.34
CA GLY A 115 4.88 0.05 7.82
C GLY A 115 4.32 1.45 8.06
N VAL A 116 4.73 2.04 9.17
CA VAL A 116 4.46 3.45 9.46
C VAL A 116 5.78 4.20 9.51
N ILE A 117 5.86 5.32 8.78
CA ILE A 117 6.98 6.24 8.83
C ILE A 117 6.49 7.48 9.55
N PHE A 118 7.18 7.87 10.61
CA PHE A 118 6.85 9.03 11.42
C PHE A 118 8.11 9.83 11.69
N GLY A 119 7.97 11.08 12.08
CA GLY A 119 9.14 11.92 12.27
C GLY A 119 8.84 13.33 12.69
N ASN A 120 9.89 14.13 12.73
CA ASN A 120 9.81 15.53 13.06
C ASN A 120 10.85 16.32 12.26
N ILE A 121 10.56 17.62 12.06
CA ILE A 121 11.53 18.58 11.56
C ILE A 121 12.03 19.39 12.74
N VAL A 122 13.34 19.37 12.94
CA VAL A 122 14.03 20.11 13.98
C VAL A 122 14.81 21.23 13.35
N TYR A 123 14.75 22.44 13.90
CA TYR A 123 15.53 23.57 13.40
C TYR A 123 15.82 24.59 14.49
N GLU A 124 16.78 25.46 14.23
CA GLU A 124 17.20 26.56 15.10
C GLU A 124 16.95 27.88 14.36
N THR A 125 16.53 28.91 15.09
CA THR A 125 16.45 30.27 14.55
C THR A 125 17.73 31.05 14.88
N THR A 126 17.78 32.33 14.50
CA THR A 126 18.98 33.17 14.70
C THR A 126 19.33 33.32 16.19
N SER A 127 18.36 33.11 17.08
CA SER A 127 18.60 32.92 18.51
C SER A 127 18.95 31.44 18.76
N ALA A 128 20.23 31.09 18.75
CA ALA A 128 20.76 29.73 18.87
C ALA A 128 20.40 28.97 20.18
N LEU A 129 19.53 29.54 21.03
CA LEU A 129 18.99 28.94 22.24
C LEU A 129 17.62 28.26 22.01
N ASP A 130 16.93 28.59 20.92
CA ASP A 130 15.56 28.11 20.66
C ASP A 130 15.55 27.01 19.59
N ARG A 131 15.65 25.76 20.06
CA ARG A 131 15.47 24.57 19.21
C ARG A 131 13.98 24.28 19.04
N ASN A 132 13.50 24.44 17.82
CA ASN A 132 12.10 24.26 17.47
C ASN A 132 11.89 22.87 16.86
N VAL A 133 10.74 22.27 17.13
CA VAL A 133 10.36 20.94 16.64
C VAL A 133 8.95 20.99 16.07
N VAL A 134 8.80 20.52 14.84
CA VAL A 134 7.50 20.34 14.19
C VAL A 134 7.30 18.84 13.97
N VAL A 135 6.28 18.29 14.64
CA VAL A 135 5.93 16.87 14.49
C VAL A 135 5.21 16.67 13.16
N LEU A 136 5.60 15.65 12.42
CA LEU A 136 5.01 15.32 11.13
C LEU A 136 3.82 14.39 11.31
N ASN A 137 2.86 14.47 10.38
CA ASN A 137 1.84 13.45 10.23
C ASN A 137 2.47 12.12 9.80
N ASP A 138 1.91 11.04 10.32
CA ASP A 138 2.37 9.69 10.02
C ASP A 138 2.06 9.31 8.56
N ILE A 139 3.06 8.75 7.90
CA ILE A 139 2.95 8.18 6.55
C ILE A 139 2.68 6.69 6.69
N HIS A 140 1.50 6.26 6.28
CA HIS A 140 1.12 4.86 6.24
C HIS A 140 1.47 4.29 4.87
N ILE A 141 2.30 3.24 4.84
CA ILE A 141 2.64 2.54 3.61
C ILE A 141 1.59 1.46 3.36
N ASP A 142 0.81 1.63 2.28
CA ASP A 142 -0.18 0.63 1.86
C ASP A 142 0.54 -0.53 1.16
N ILE A 143 0.41 -1.72 1.74
CA ILE A 143 1.03 -2.95 1.23
C ILE A 143 0.39 -3.45 -0.07
N MET A 144 -0.77 -2.91 -0.44
CA MET A 144 -1.55 -3.38 -1.60
C MET A 144 -0.90 -3.02 -2.93
N ASP A 145 -0.10 -1.95 -2.95
CA ASP A 145 0.72 -1.59 -4.11
C ASP A 145 1.83 -2.65 -4.36
N TYR A 146 2.11 -3.50 -3.38
CA TYR A 146 3.06 -4.61 -3.46
C TYR A 146 2.40 -5.95 -3.79
N ILE A 147 1.07 -6.01 -3.89
CA ILE A 147 0.33 -7.24 -4.19
C ILE A 147 -0.06 -7.25 -5.66
N SER A 148 0.31 -8.35 -6.32
CA SER A 148 0.02 -8.59 -7.73
C SER A 148 -0.87 -9.83 -7.91
N PRO A 149 -1.82 -9.82 -8.87
CA PRO A 149 -2.64 -10.98 -9.17
C PRO A 149 -1.78 -12.18 -9.54
N ALA A 150 -2.08 -13.36 -8.97
CA ALA A 150 -1.36 -14.59 -9.24
C ALA A 150 -2.33 -15.75 -9.47
N THR A 151 -1.86 -16.84 -10.08
CA THR A 151 -2.67 -18.06 -10.27
C THR A 151 -2.00 -19.25 -9.61
N CYS A 152 -2.80 -20.12 -9.00
CA CYS A 152 -2.34 -21.42 -8.51
C CYS A 152 -3.38 -22.52 -8.80
N PRO A 153 -2.97 -23.79 -8.91
CA PRO A 153 -3.90 -24.92 -8.99
C PRO A 153 -4.79 -25.03 -7.75
N ASP A 154 -6.00 -25.53 -7.91
CA ASP A 154 -6.97 -25.70 -6.81
C ASP A 154 -6.42 -26.56 -5.64
N ALA A 155 -5.66 -27.61 -5.94
CA ALA A 155 -5.00 -28.42 -4.91
C ALA A 155 -3.97 -27.61 -4.10
N ALA A 156 -3.21 -26.73 -4.75
CA ALA A 156 -2.26 -25.85 -4.07
C ALA A 156 -2.98 -24.82 -3.20
N PHE A 157 -4.07 -24.22 -3.71
CA PHE A 157 -4.91 -23.30 -2.92
C PHE A 157 -5.40 -23.97 -1.65
N ARG A 158 -5.96 -25.18 -1.74
CA ARG A 158 -6.47 -25.92 -0.57
C ARG A 158 -5.38 -26.28 0.43
N ASN A 159 -4.20 -26.68 -0.05
CA ASN A 159 -3.06 -26.97 0.82
C ASN A 159 -2.60 -25.72 1.56
N MET A 160 -2.36 -24.62 0.84
CA MET A 160 -1.97 -23.34 1.43
C MET A 160 -3.03 -22.82 2.40
N TRP A 161 -4.31 -22.93 2.03
CA TRP A 161 -5.43 -22.52 2.87
C TRP A 161 -5.43 -23.26 4.22
N ALA A 162 -5.11 -24.56 4.21
CA ALA A 162 -5.01 -25.36 5.43
C ALA A 162 -3.73 -25.08 6.24
N GLU A 163 -2.63 -24.74 5.57
CA GLU A 163 -1.32 -24.45 6.18
C GLU A 163 -1.28 -23.07 6.86
N PHE A 164 -1.96 -22.07 6.29
CA PHE A 164 -1.81 -20.69 6.76
C PHE A 164 -2.43 -20.46 8.13
N GLU A 165 -1.63 -19.89 9.03
CA GLU A 165 -1.96 -19.70 10.44
C GLU A 165 -2.80 -18.45 10.67
N TRP A 166 -2.52 -17.38 9.92
CA TRP A 166 -3.22 -16.10 10.08
C TRP A 166 -4.49 -16.08 9.26
N GLU A 167 -5.61 -15.83 9.93
CA GLU A 167 -6.91 -15.59 9.32
C GLU A 167 -7.50 -14.27 9.79
N ASN A 168 -8.00 -13.49 8.85
CA ASN A 168 -8.87 -12.36 9.11
C ASN A 168 -10.25 -12.63 8.50
N LYS A 169 -11.31 -12.44 9.29
CA LYS A 169 -12.69 -12.69 8.87
C LYS A 169 -13.47 -11.38 8.88
N VAL A 170 -13.78 -10.89 7.68
CA VAL A 170 -14.54 -9.67 7.46
C VAL A 170 -16.00 -10.02 7.18
N ALA A 171 -16.93 -9.41 7.90
CA ALA A 171 -18.36 -9.53 7.60
C ALA A 171 -18.73 -8.65 6.41
N VAL A 172 -19.54 -9.20 5.51
CA VAL A 172 -20.01 -8.48 4.32
C VAL A 172 -21.05 -7.45 4.75
N ASN A 173 -20.75 -6.19 4.47
CA ASN A 173 -21.63 -5.05 4.69
C ASN A 173 -21.51 -4.11 3.49
N THR A 174 -22.40 -4.31 2.52
CA THR A 174 -22.33 -3.65 1.23
C THR A 174 -23.68 -3.08 0.80
N ILE A 175 -23.62 -2.11 -0.12
CA ILE A 175 -24.78 -1.53 -0.80
C ILE A 175 -25.17 -2.30 -2.07
N PHE A 176 -24.29 -3.17 -2.57
CA PHE A 176 -24.56 -3.99 -3.76
C PHE A 176 -25.66 -5.02 -3.47
N GLN A 177 -26.49 -5.29 -4.49
CA GLN A 177 -27.59 -6.27 -4.46
C GLN A 177 -27.31 -7.50 -5.34
N ASP A 178 -26.31 -7.38 -6.21
CA ASP A 178 -25.87 -8.43 -7.12
C ASP A 178 -24.53 -8.99 -6.65
N GLU A 179 -24.50 -10.30 -6.45
CA GLU A 179 -23.33 -11.04 -5.96
C GLU A 179 -22.13 -10.98 -6.92
N LYS A 180 -22.36 -10.93 -8.23
CA LYS A 180 -21.30 -10.87 -9.24
C LYS A 180 -20.70 -9.47 -9.31
N GLU A 181 -21.54 -8.44 -9.28
CA GLU A 181 -21.09 -7.05 -9.20
C GLU A 181 -20.22 -6.82 -7.94
N PHE A 182 -20.65 -7.37 -6.79
CA PHE A 182 -19.86 -7.31 -5.56
C PHE A 182 -18.52 -8.04 -5.70
N LEU A 183 -18.51 -9.25 -6.27
CA LEU A 183 -17.27 -10.00 -6.52
C LEU A 183 -16.32 -9.20 -7.42
N ASP A 184 -16.80 -8.67 -8.53
CA ASP A 184 -16.00 -7.88 -9.49
C ASP A 184 -15.49 -6.58 -8.87
N HIS A 185 -16.28 -5.95 -7.99
CA HIS A 185 -15.84 -4.80 -7.21
C HIS A 185 -14.70 -5.15 -6.25
N ILE A 186 -14.81 -6.26 -5.52
CA ILE A 186 -13.75 -6.72 -4.62
C ILE A 186 -12.49 -7.08 -5.40
N VAL A 187 -12.61 -7.86 -6.48
CA VAL A 187 -11.48 -8.25 -7.36
C VAL A 187 -10.72 -7.03 -7.86
N ARG A 188 -11.43 -6.00 -8.35
CA ARG A 188 -10.82 -4.75 -8.81
C ARG A 188 -10.19 -3.97 -7.66
N SER A 189 -10.85 -3.89 -6.51
CA SER A 189 -10.39 -3.12 -5.36
C SER A 189 -9.17 -3.73 -4.67
N THR A 190 -9.04 -5.07 -4.71
CA THR A 190 -7.93 -5.80 -4.08
C THR A 190 -6.81 -6.16 -5.04
N ASN A 191 -6.99 -5.94 -6.35
CA ASN A 191 -6.03 -6.33 -7.38
C ASN A 191 -5.62 -7.82 -7.27
N MET A 192 -6.60 -8.70 -7.02
CA MET A 192 -6.38 -10.14 -6.89
C MET A 192 -6.97 -10.90 -8.08
N LYS A 193 -6.47 -12.10 -8.37
CA LYS A 193 -7.03 -12.94 -9.43
C LYS A 193 -8.12 -13.84 -8.86
N CYS A 194 -9.30 -13.85 -9.49
CA CYS A 194 -10.31 -14.87 -9.20
C CYS A 194 -9.89 -16.22 -9.81
N LEU A 195 -9.80 -17.25 -8.97
CA LEU A 195 -9.46 -18.61 -9.36
C LEU A 195 -10.71 -19.45 -9.65
N THR A 196 -11.87 -19.07 -9.12
CA THR A 196 -13.12 -19.79 -9.38
C THR A 196 -13.53 -19.57 -10.85
N PRO A 197 -13.78 -20.64 -11.62
CA PRO A 197 -14.16 -20.51 -13.02
C PRO A 197 -15.54 -19.86 -13.15
N LEU A 198 -15.72 -19.06 -14.20
CA LEU A 198 -16.99 -18.37 -14.48
C LEU A 198 -18.18 -19.33 -14.56
N SER A 199 -17.98 -20.56 -15.04
CA SER A 199 -19.03 -21.58 -15.09
C SER A 199 -19.54 -22.02 -13.71
N ALA A 200 -18.71 -21.93 -12.67
CA ALA A 200 -19.10 -22.21 -11.29
C ALA A 200 -19.73 -20.98 -10.60
N LEU A 201 -19.55 -19.80 -11.19
CA LEU A 201 -20.21 -18.55 -10.79
C LEU A 201 -21.50 -18.31 -11.60
N ASP A 202 -21.81 -19.17 -12.56
CA ASP A 202 -22.96 -19.03 -13.44
C ASP A 202 -24.19 -19.74 -12.85
N GLY A 203 -25.34 -19.09 -12.94
CA GLY A 203 -26.57 -19.48 -12.24
C GLY A 203 -27.09 -18.40 -11.30
N ASP A 204 -28.39 -18.46 -11.03
CA ASP A 204 -29.14 -17.51 -10.20
C ASP A 204 -29.62 -18.27 -8.94
N CYS A 205 -28.69 -18.57 -8.05
CA CYS A 205 -28.94 -19.37 -6.83
C CYS A 205 -28.93 -18.53 -5.54
N GLY A 206 -28.72 -17.21 -5.65
CA GLY A 206 -28.66 -16.30 -4.50
C GLY A 206 -27.50 -16.59 -3.55
N PHE A 207 -26.50 -17.36 -3.98
CA PHE A 207 -25.30 -17.69 -3.23
C PHE A 207 -24.09 -17.70 -4.15
N LEU A 208 -22.98 -17.11 -3.70
CA LEU A 208 -21.74 -17.09 -4.45
C LEU A 208 -20.57 -17.38 -3.51
N ALA A 209 -19.72 -18.32 -3.94
CA ALA A 209 -18.45 -18.62 -3.30
C ALA A 209 -17.31 -18.50 -4.31
N ALA A 210 -16.33 -17.64 -4.02
CA ALA A 210 -15.20 -17.38 -4.90
C ALA A 210 -13.88 -17.41 -4.14
N ASN A 211 -12.87 -18.04 -4.75
CA ASN A 211 -11.50 -18.02 -4.26
C ASN A 211 -10.70 -17.00 -5.07
N LEU A 212 -10.03 -16.08 -4.39
CA LEU A 212 -9.08 -15.14 -4.97
C LEU A 212 -7.67 -15.44 -4.48
N TYR A 213 -6.69 -15.15 -5.33
CA TYR A 213 -5.29 -15.35 -5.02
C TYR A 213 -4.42 -14.24 -5.59
N ALA A 214 -3.40 -13.87 -4.83
CA ALA A 214 -2.39 -12.91 -5.21
C ALA A 214 -1.06 -13.24 -4.51
N LYS A 215 0.02 -12.65 -5.03
CA LYS A 215 1.35 -12.72 -4.44
C LYS A 215 1.91 -11.34 -4.20
N SER A 216 2.62 -11.17 -3.09
CA SER A 216 3.43 -9.98 -2.88
C SER A 216 4.67 -9.97 -3.77
N VAL A 217 5.30 -8.80 -3.95
CA VAL A 217 6.64 -8.71 -4.58
C VAL A 217 7.73 -9.47 -3.81
N PHE A 218 7.47 -9.83 -2.55
CA PHE A 218 8.34 -10.65 -1.71
C PHE A 218 8.06 -12.16 -1.88
N GLY A 219 7.11 -12.53 -2.73
CA GLY A 219 6.72 -13.91 -2.98
C GLY A 219 5.80 -14.50 -1.91
N GLU A 220 5.24 -13.68 -1.03
CA GLU A 220 4.28 -14.13 -0.02
C GLU A 220 2.90 -14.34 -0.63
N ASP A 221 2.23 -15.39 -0.20
CA ASP A 221 0.92 -15.80 -0.69
C ASP A 221 -0.22 -15.13 0.09
N ALA A 222 -1.18 -14.57 -0.65
CA ALA A 222 -2.41 -14.01 -0.11
C ALA A 222 -3.62 -14.75 -0.68
N LEU A 223 -4.38 -15.42 0.18
CA LEU A 223 -5.57 -16.17 -0.19
C LEU A 223 -6.81 -15.46 0.34
N VAL A 224 -7.84 -15.35 -0.49
CA VAL A 224 -9.13 -14.82 -0.06
C VAL A 224 -10.23 -15.78 -0.50
N ASN A 225 -11.15 -16.08 0.41
CA ASN A 225 -12.39 -16.78 0.11
C ASN A 225 -13.55 -15.83 0.40
N ILE A 226 -14.35 -15.56 -0.63
CA ILE A 226 -15.56 -14.75 -0.54
C ILE A 226 -16.73 -15.72 -0.52
N SER A 227 -17.60 -15.58 0.48
CA SER A 227 -18.86 -16.31 0.56
C SER A 227 -19.97 -15.30 0.82
N VAL A 228 -20.87 -15.12 -0.16
CA VAL A 228 -21.99 -14.20 -0.08
C VAL A 228 -23.29 -14.89 -0.40
N GLU A 229 -24.34 -14.48 0.29
CA GLU A 229 -25.70 -14.94 0.09
C GLU A 229 -26.66 -13.75 0.01
N LYS A 230 -27.66 -13.87 -0.85
CA LYS A 230 -28.73 -12.89 -0.97
C LYS A 230 -29.78 -13.16 0.11
N GLN A 231 -29.91 -12.21 1.02
CA GLN A 231 -30.87 -12.30 2.11
C GLN A 231 -32.29 -11.97 1.65
N SER A 232 -33.28 -12.32 2.46
CA SER A 232 -34.69 -12.07 2.19
C SER A 232 -35.05 -10.58 2.10
N ASP A 233 -34.23 -9.69 2.66
CA ASP A 233 -34.38 -8.24 2.55
C ASP A 233 -33.75 -7.66 1.26
N GLY A 234 -33.20 -8.51 0.39
CA GLY A 234 -32.54 -8.14 -0.86
C GLY A 234 -31.09 -7.67 -0.70
N LYS A 235 -30.54 -7.65 0.53
CA LYS A 235 -29.12 -7.32 0.75
C LYS A 235 -28.24 -8.55 0.65
N LEU A 236 -26.97 -8.32 0.39
CA LEU A 236 -25.95 -9.36 0.45
C LEU A 236 -25.43 -9.49 1.89
N GLY A 237 -25.48 -10.72 2.42
CA GLY A 237 -24.83 -11.11 3.65
C GLY A 237 -23.72 -12.11 3.39
N GLY A 238 -22.89 -12.38 4.40
CA GLY A 238 -21.84 -13.39 4.31
C GLY A 238 -20.52 -12.94 4.91
N TYR A 239 -19.44 -13.61 4.52
CA TYR A 239 -18.11 -13.38 5.07
C TYR A 239 -17.04 -13.47 3.99
N ILE A 240 -16.05 -12.61 4.12
CA ILE A 240 -14.79 -12.67 3.37
C ILE A 240 -13.71 -13.13 4.34
N ARG A 241 -13.09 -14.26 4.05
CA ARG A 241 -11.99 -14.82 4.84
C ARG A 241 -10.70 -14.59 4.09
N ILE A 242 -9.75 -13.92 4.73
CA ILE A 242 -8.41 -13.70 4.22
C ILE A 242 -7.45 -14.58 5.00
N ARG A 243 -6.57 -15.31 4.31
CA ARG A 243 -5.49 -16.08 4.92
C ARG A 243 -4.15 -15.75 4.28
N SER A 244 -3.12 -15.68 5.11
CA SER A 244 -1.73 -15.53 4.67
C SER A 244 -0.76 -16.16 5.66
N LYS A 245 0.50 -16.35 5.25
CA LYS A 245 1.59 -16.74 6.16
C LYS A 245 1.97 -15.62 7.13
N THR A 246 1.81 -14.36 6.73
CA THR A 246 2.14 -13.20 7.54
C THR A 246 0.88 -12.47 8.02
N GLN A 247 0.92 -12.01 9.27
CA GLN A 247 -0.19 -11.28 9.89
C GLN A 247 -0.50 -9.97 9.15
N GLY A 248 0.55 -9.25 8.72
CA GLY A 248 0.44 -7.97 8.03
C GLY A 248 -0.44 -8.03 6.79
N ILE A 249 -0.23 -9.02 5.91
CA ILE A 249 -1.05 -9.22 4.71
C ILE A 249 -2.51 -9.48 5.08
N ALA A 250 -2.77 -10.39 6.02
CA ALA A 250 -4.12 -10.80 6.39
C ALA A 250 -4.93 -9.65 7.01
N LEU A 251 -4.31 -8.84 7.87
CA LEU A 251 -4.97 -7.68 8.48
C LEU A 251 -5.21 -6.56 7.45
N SER A 252 -4.18 -6.17 6.71
CA SER A 252 -4.25 -5.04 5.78
C SER A 252 -5.24 -5.25 4.63
N LEU A 253 -5.28 -6.47 4.06
CA LEU A 253 -6.29 -6.83 3.07
C LEU A 253 -7.71 -6.74 3.67
N GLY A 254 -7.89 -7.20 4.91
CA GLY A 254 -9.17 -7.13 5.58
C GLY A 254 -9.63 -5.70 5.87
N ASP A 255 -8.71 -4.82 6.29
CA ASP A 255 -9.01 -3.40 6.51
C ASP A 255 -9.39 -2.71 5.20
N LYS A 256 -8.67 -2.98 4.11
CA LYS A 256 -8.99 -2.42 2.78
C LYS A 256 -10.32 -2.93 2.24
N ILE A 257 -10.60 -4.23 2.38
CA ILE A 257 -11.90 -4.80 2.02
C ILE A 257 -13.01 -4.15 2.85
N THR A 258 -12.78 -3.93 4.16
CA THR A 258 -13.74 -3.28 5.05
C THR A 258 -14.04 -1.84 4.62
N LEU A 259 -13.03 -1.12 4.16
CA LEU A 259 -13.17 0.24 3.64
C LEU A 259 -13.89 0.27 2.28
N LYS A 260 -13.55 -0.65 1.37
CA LYS A 260 -14.00 -0.64 -0.03
C LYS A 260 -15.34 -1.36 -0.26
N GLN A 261 -15.77 -2.24 0.65
CA GLN A 261 -17.01 -3.00 0.45
C GLN A 261 -18.30 -2.14 0.43
N LYS A 262 -18.24 -0.89 0.89
CA LYS A 262 -19.39 0.03 0.96
C LYS A 262 -19.65 0.82 -0.34
N GLY A 263 -18.81 0.64 -1.37
CA GLY A 263 -18.84 1.42 -2.62
C GLY A 263 -17.56 2.23 -2.79
#